data_AF-B0XG72-F1
#
_entry.id   AF-B0XG72-F1
#
_cell.length_a   1.000
_cell.length_b   1.000
_cell.length_c   1.000
_cell.angle_alpha   90.00
_cell.angle_beta   90.00
_cell.angle_gamma   90.00
#
_symmetry.space_group_name_H-M   'P 1'
#
loop_
_entity.id
_entity.type
_entity.pdbx_description
1 polymer ?
#
loop_
_entity_poly.entity_id
_entity_poly.type
_entity_poly.pdbx_seq_one_letter_code
_entity_poly.pdbx_strand_id
1 'polypeptide(L)'
;MSHGEDAIVCAGCEKEEADENKVIECVECHRYWHAKCKKLYGSTARRARSKPFLCSTECSELRSSVENDKKAEGLIAKVLSEVQCMRQEHAESNRELRNAFKELEKSQSFLAEKFEGINNDIKDLKLGQHFLKGQVDEVHERYESVGATVE
;
A
#
# COMPACT_ATOMS: atom_id res chain seq x y z
N MET A 1 -31.71 52.54 4.92
CA MET A 1 -32.43 51.31 5.28
C MET A 1 -31.77 50.81 6.56
N SER A 2 -32.50 50.87 7.66
CA SER A 2 -32.03 50.44 8.99
C SER A 2 -31.78 48.95 8.96
N HIS A 3 -30.51 48.53 9.12
CA HIS A 3 -30.19 47.16 9.48
C HIS A 3 -30.83 46.92 10.84
N GLY A 4 -31.90 46.12 10.89
CA GLY A 4 -32.41 45.61 12.16
C GLY A 4 -31.35 44.68 12.72
N GLU A 5 -30.65 45.12 13.75
CA GLU A 5 -29.83 44.24 14.58
C GLU A 5 -30.78 43.21 15.19
N ASP A 6 -30.69 41.95 14.75
CA ASP A 6 -31.50 40.87 15.30
C ASP A 6 -31.26 40.82 16.81
N ALA A 7 -32.33 41.00 17.60
CA ALA A 7 -32.22 41.03 19.05
C ALA A 7 -31.66 39.70 19.56
N ILE A 8 -30.60 39.75 20.37
CA ILE A 8 -30.01 38.54 20.95
C ILE A 8 -30.94 38.03 22.05
N VAL A 9 -31.64 36.93 21.81
CA VAL A 9 -32.54 36.29 22.78
C VAL A 9 -31.84 35.15 23.49
N CYS A 10 -31.83 35.18 24.83
CA CYS A 10 -31.30 34.09 25.63
C CYS A 10 -32.20 32.85 25.57
N ALA A 11 -31.67 31.72 25.10
CA ALA A 11 -32.41 30.46 24.97
C ALA A 11 -32.82 29.82 26.31
N GLY A 12 -32.35 30.32 27.45
CA GLY A 12 -32.71 29.80 28.78
C GLY A 12 -33.83 30.57 29.48
N CYS A 13 -34.00 31.85 29.17
CA CYS A 13 -34.99 32.70 29.84
C CYS A 13 -35.85 33.52 28.87
N GLU A 14 -35.61 33.38 27.57
CA GLU A 14 -36.36 34.00 26.47
C GLU A 14 -36.42 35.54 26.55
N LYS A 15 -35.43 36.14 27.19
CA LYS A 15 -35.29 37.59 27.29
C LYS A 15 -34.24 38.07 26.31
N GLU A 16 -34.55 39.19 25.67
CA GLU A 16 -33.61 39.95 24.85
C GLU A 16 -32.50 40.55 25.72
N GLU A 17 -31.29 40.58 25.17
CA GLU A 17 -30.13 41.23 25.77
C GLU A 17 -29.40 42.03 24.72
N ALA A 18 -29.27 43.34 24.98
CA ALA A 18 -28.58 44.26 24.09
C ALA A 18 -27.04 44.23 24.31
N ASP A 19 -26.57 43.74 25.46
CA ASP A 19 -25.14 43.68 25.77
C ASP A 19 -24.54 42.31 25.41
N GLU A 20 -23.80 42.28 24.30
CA GLU A 20 -23.05 41.11 23.83
C GLU A 20 -22.11 40.52 24.90
N ASN A 21 -21.63 41.33 25.86
CA ASN A 21 -20.73 40.84 26.91
C ASN A 21 -21.42 39.97 27.97
N LYS A 22 -22.76 39.99 28.01
CA LYS A 22 -23.56 39.21 28.97
C LYS A 22 -24.05 37.88 28.41
N VAL A 23 -23.99 37.71 27.09
CA VAL A 23 -24.35 36.48 26.40
C VAL A 23 -23.11 35.67 26.01
N ILE A 24 -23.31 34.38 25.77
CA ILE A 24 -22.32 33.44 25.27
C ILE A 24 -23.02 32.55 24.26
N GLU A 25 -22.48 32.46 23.06
CA GLU A 25 -23.00 31.60 22.00
C GLU A 25 -22.53 30.16 22.18
N CYS A 26 -23.44 29.20 22.03
CA CYS A 26 -23.04 27.80 21.93
C CYS A 26 -22.50 27.50 20.54
N VAL A 27 -21.30 26.95 20.45
CA VAL A 27 -20.64 26.65 19.16
C VAL A 27 -21.31 25.53 18.36
N GLU A 28 -22.21 24.76 18.96
CA GLU A 28 -22.86 23.61 18.31
C GLU A 28 -24.27 23.97 17.83
N CYS A 29 -25.11 24.53 18.72
CA CYS A 29 -26.49 24.87 18.37
C CYS A 29 -26.69 26.35 17.99
N HIS A 30 -25.63 27.16 18.04
CA HIS A 30 -25.64 28.60 17.74
C HIS A 30 -26.64 29.43 18.55
N ARG A 31 -27.16 28.89 19.65
CA ARG A 31 -28.06 29.60 20.57
C ARG A 31 -27.28 30.43 21.57
N TYR A 32 -27.76 31.64 21.83
CA TYR A 32 -27.19 32.55 22.83
C TYR A 32 -27.74 32.25 24.23
N TRP A 33 -26.87 32.36 25.23
CA TRP A 33 -27.22 32.16 26.62
C TRP A 33 -26.62 33.26 27.49
N HIS A 34 -27.40 33.83 28.40
CA HIS A 34 -26.81 34.66 29.45
C HIS A 34 -25.81 33.85 30.26
N ALA A 35 -24.64 34.44 30.53
CA ALA A 35 -23.65 33.86 31.43
C ALA A 35 -24.30 33.53 32.79
N LYS A 36 -25.18 34.41 33.30
CA LYS A 36 -25.93 34.20 34.54
C LYS A 36 -26.91 33.01 34.46
N CYS A 37 -27.63 32.84 33.35
CA CYS A 37 -28.55 31.70 33.15
C CYS A 37 -27.82 30.35 33.13
N LYS A 38 -26.54 30.34 32.74
CA LYS A 38 -25.65 29.17 32.83
C LYS A 38 -24.81 29.12 34.10
N LYS A 39 -25.09 29.99 35.09
CA LYS A 39 -24.34 30.10 36.36
C LYS A 39 -22.84 30.32 36.18
N LEU A 40 -22.45 30.99 35.10
CA LEU A 40 -21.08 31.36 34.79
C LEU A 40 -20.82 32.78 35.31
N TYR A 41 -19.88 32.92 36.23
CA TYR A 41 -19.55 34.19 36.87
C TYR A 41 -18.06 34.49 36.76
N GLY A 42 -17.71 35.78 36.74
CA GLY A 42 -16.33 36.26 36.77
C GLY A 42 -15.43 35.63 35.72
N SER A 43 -14.34 35.01 36.17
CA SER A 43 -13.33 34.39 35.31
C SER A 43 -13.87 33.23 34.47
N THR A 44 -14.90 32.50 34.94
CA THR A 44 -15.53 31.40 34.21
C THR A 44 -16.34 31.91 33.01
N ALA A 45 -17.06 33.03 33.17
CA ALA A 45 -17.77 33.68 32.07
C ALA A 45 -16.79 34.21 31.01
N ARG A 46 -15.68 34.82 31.45
CA ARG A 46 -14.60 35.27 30.55
C ARG A 46 -14.00 34.10 29.77
N ARG A 47 -13.75 32.96 30.44
CA ARG A 47 -13.20 31.75 29.81
C ARG A 47 -14.16 31.13 28.81
N ALA A 48 -15.46 31.10 29.12
CA ALA A 48 -16.49 30.57 28.24
C ALA A 48 -16.69 31.45 26.99
N ARG A 49 -16.39 32.75 27.04
CA ARG A 49 -16.33 33.60 25.84
C ARG A 49 -15.06 33.44 25.03
N SER A 50 -13.93 33.09 25.67
CA SER A 50 -12.64 32.95 24.99
C SER A 50 -12.36 31.54 24.44
N LYS A 51 -13.23 30.56 24.72
CA LYS A 51 -13.09 29.16 24.29
C LYS A 51 -14.42 28.66 23.73
N PRO A 52 -14.43 27.58 22.93
CA PRO A 52 -15.67 26.99 22.46
C PRO A 52 -16.60 26.64 23.63
N PHE A 53 -17.75 27.31 23.72
CA PHE A 53 -18.75 27.07 24.74
C PHE A 53 -19.83 26.10 24.24
N LEU A 54 -20.18 25.14 25.08
CA LEU A 54 -21.23 24.15 24.81
C LEU A 54 -22.32 24.32 25.85
N CYS A 55 -23.56 24.53 25.41
CA CYS A 55 -24.64 24.87 26.32
C CYS A 55 -25.22 23.68 27.09
N SER A 56 -25.01 22.46 26.60
CA SER A 56 -25.56 21.23 27.17
C SER A 56 -24.62 20.05 26.92
N THR A 57 -24.83 18.97 27.67
CA THR A 57 -24.16 17.68 27.46
C THR A 57 -24.43 17.15 26.06
N GLU A 58 -25.67 17.27 25.56
CA GLU A 58 -26.06 16.86 24.21
C GLU A 58 -25.23 17.58 23.13
N CYS A 59 -25.06 18.91 23.23
CA CYS A 59 -24.20 19.65 22.31
C CYS A 59 -22.73 19.20 22.40
N SER A 60 -22.26 18.82 23.60
CA SER A 60 -20.90 18.29 23.77
C SER A 60 -20.74 16.92 23.13
N GLU A 61 -21.73 16.04 23.27
CA GLU A 61 -21.74 14.71 22.69
C GLU A 61 -21.81 14.79 21.16
N LEU A 62 -22.70 15.62 20.61
CA LEU A 62 -22.81 15.85 19.16
C LEU A 62 -21.48 16.33 18.56
N ARG A 63 -20.87 17.35 19.17
CA ARG A 63 -19.58 17.88 18.71
C ARG A 63 -18.49 16.82 18.77
N SER A 64 -18.46 16.01 19.82
CA SER A 64 -17.49 14.92 19.97
C SER A 64 -17.70 13.80 18.95
N SER A 65 -18.96 13.45 18.64
CA SER A 65 -19.31 12.45 17.63
C SER A 65 -18.81 12.88 16.26
N VAL A 66 -19.12 14.13 15.85
CA VAL A 66 -18.68 14.67 14.56
C VAL A 66 -17.15 14.73 14.46
N GLU A 67 -16.46 15.11 15.54
CA GLU A 67 -14.99 15.09 15.56
C GLU A 67 -14.42 13.67 15.45
N ASN A 68 -15.07 12.68 16.05
CA ASN A 68 -14.67 11.28 15.96
C ASN A 68 -14.94 10.69 14.58
N ASP A 69 -16.08 11.01 13.96
CA ASP A 69 -16.43 10.58 12.62
C ASP A 69 -15.44 11.12 11.58
N LYS A 70 -15.08 12.41 11.67
CA LYS A 70 -14.04 13.00 10.82
C LYS A 70 -12.67 12.33 10.97
N LYS A 71 -12.30 11.95 12.20
CA LYS A 71 -11.07 11.18 12.44
C LYS A 71 -11.16 9.78 11.84
N ALA A 72 -12.30 9.11 11.99
CA ALA A 72 -12.54 7.80 11.41
C ALA A 72 -12.49 7.83 9.87
N GLU A 73 -13.14 8.81 9.25
CA GLU A 73 -13.08 9.04 7.80
C GLU A 73 -11.64 9.27 7.32
N GLY A 74 -10.86 10.09 8.03
CA GLY A 74 -9.44 10.31 7.73
C GLY A 74 -8.60 9.03 7.80
N LEU A 75 -8.84 8.18 8.82
CA LEU A 75 -8.18 6.89 8.95
C LEU A 75 -8.60 5.92 7.83
N ILE A 76 -9.89 5.85 7.50
CA ILE A 76 -10.40 5.01 6.40
C ILE A 76 -9.77 5.43 5.07
N ALA A 77 -9.73 6.73 4.79
CA ALA A 77 -9.12 7.26 3.56
C ALA A 77 -7.63 6.88 3.47
N LYS A 78 -6.90 6.97 4.59
CA LYS A 78 -5.49 6.56 4.65
C LYS A 78 -5.32 5.06 4.38
N VAL A 79 -6.13 4.21 5.02
CA VAL A 79 -6.09 2.75 4.81
C VAL A 79 -6.42 2.39 3.36
N LEU A 80 -7.42 3.03 2.76
CA LEU A 80 -7.78 2.78 1.36
C LEU A 80 -6.65 3.17 0.40
N SER A 81 -5.98 4.29 0.65
CA SER A 81 -4.80 4.73 -0.12
C SER A 81 -3.65 3.72 -0.01
N GLU A 82 -3.33 3.28 1.21
CA GLU A 82 -2.28 2.28 1.44
C GLU A 82 -2.61 0.93 0.77
N VAL A 83 -3.85 0.46 0.88
CA VAL A 83 -4.31 -0.78 0.21
C VAL A 83 -4.23 -0.65 -1.31
N GLN A 84 -4.55 0.51 -1.88
CA GLN A 84 -4.43 0.74 -3.31
C GLN A 84 -2.96 0.71 -3.76
N CYS A 85 -2.05 1.34 -3.00
CA CYS A 85 -0.61 1.30 -3.24
C CYS A 85 -0.09 -0.14 -3.21
N MET A 86 -0.41 -0.90 -2.15
CA MET A 86 -0.01 -2.30 -2.02
C MET A 86 -0.52 -3.18 -3.16
N ARG A 87 -1.75 -2.95 -3.65
CA ARG A 87 -2.30 -3.68 -4.80
C ARG A 87 -1.51 -3.40 -6.08
N GLN A 88 -1.06 -2.17 -6.28
CA GLN A 88 -0.27 -1.78 -7.43
C GLN A 88 1.13 -2.42 -7.37
N GLU A 89 1.81 -2.31 -6.24
CA GLU A 89 3.12 -2.95 -6.01
C GLU A 89 3.04 -4.47 -6.19
N HIS A 90 1.99 -5.10 -5.67
CA HIS A 90 1.75 -6.53 -5.85
C HIS A 90 1.51 -6.91 -7.32
N ALA A 91 0.80 -6.08 -8.09
CA ALA A 91 0.59 -6.31 -9.51
C ALA A 91 1.90 -6.18 -10.31
N GLU A 92 2.73 -5.20 -9.97
CA GLU A 92 4.04 -4.97 -10.58
C GLU A 92 5.00 -6.11 -10.26
N SER A 93 5.14 -6.48 -8.99
CA SER A 93 5.97 -7.61 -8.55
C SER A 93 5.57 -8.93 -9.24
N ASN A 94 4.27 -9.21 -9.36
CA ASN A 94 3.81 -10.40 -10.09
C ASN A 94 4.13 -10.35 -11.58
N ARG A 95 4.12 -9.17 -12.20
CA ARG A 95 4.52 -9.01 -13.60
C ARG A 95 6.01 -9.30 -13.77
N GLU A 96 6.84 -8.77 -12.88
CA GLU A 96 8.29 -9.02 -12.89
C GLU A 96 8.61 -10.50 -12.69
N LEU A 97 7.96 -11.16 -11.72
CA LEU A 97 8.12 -12.59 -11.49
C LEU A 97 7.74 -13.42 -12.73
N ARG A 98 6.60 -13.11 -13.37
CA ARG A 98 6.19 -13.80 -14.61
C ARG A 98 7.20 -13.62 -15.73
N ASN A 99 7.81 -12.44 -15.86
CA ASN A 99 8.85 -12.20 -16.85
C ASN A 99 10.11 -13.01 -16.53
N ALA A 100 10.53 -13.03 -15.27
CA ALA A 100 11.68 -13.84 -14.84
C ALA A 100 11.45 -15.34 -15.11
N PHE A 101 10.25 -15.86 -14.84
CA PHE A 101 9.90 -17.24 -15.19
C PHE A 101 10.00 -17.53 -16.68
N LYS A 102 9.52 -16.62 -17.55
CA LYS A 102 9.64 -16.79 -19.00
C LYS A 102 11.10 -16.83 -19.47
N GLU A 103 11.95 -15.98 -18.91
CA GLU A 103 13.38 -15.99 -19.26
C GLU A 103 14.08 -17.26 -18.75
N LEU A 104 13.69 -17.76 -17.58
CA LEU A 104 14.15 -19.06 -17.07
C LEU A 104 13.73 -20.21 -17.97
N GLU A 105 12.48 -20.25 -18.43
CA GLU A 105 11.98 -21.28 -19.36
C GLU A 105 12.75 -21.26 -20.68
N LYS A 106 13.04 -20.07 -21.23
CA LYS A 106 13.88 -19.93 -22.43
C LYS A 106 15.30 -20.44 -22.18
N SER A 107 15.90 -20.08 -21.05
CA SER A 107 17.24 -20.52 -20.68
C SER A 107 17.30 -22.04 -20.52
N GLN A 108 16.31 -22.66 -19.86
CA GLN A 108 16.23 -24.11 -19.70
C GLN A 108 16.06 -24.82 -21.05
N SER A 109 15.20 -24.30 -21.93
CA SER A 109 15.01 -24.85 -23.27
C SER A 109 16.30 -24.81 -24.09
N PHE A 110 17.00 -23.66 -24.07
CA PHE A 110 18.29 -23.52 -24.72
C PHE A 110 19.34 -24.50 -24.17
N LEU A 111 19.41 -24.66 -22.84
CA LEU A 111 20.34 -25.61 -22.23
C LEU A 111 20.01 -27.05 -22.61
N ALA A 112 18.73 -27.43 -22.66
CA ALA A 112 18.31 -28.76 -23.08
C ALA A 112 18.75 -29.06 -24.51
N GLU A 113 18.56 -28.13 -25.45
CA GLU A 113 19.05 -28.25 -26.83
C GLU A 113 20.58 -28.41 -26.89
N LYS A 114 21.33 -27.66 -26.08
CA LYS A 114 22.79 -27.80 -26.02
C LYS A 114 23.24 -29.14 -25.46
N PHE A 115 22.58 -29.64 -24.42
CA PHE A 115 22.89 -30.97 -23.87
C PHE A 115 22.57 -32.08 -24.86
N GLU A 116 21.48 -31.96 -25.62
CA GLU A 116 21.16 -32.93 -26.67
C GLU A 116 22.23 -32.92 -27.79
N GLY A 117 22.66 -31.74 -28.23
CA GLY A 117 23.76 -31.59 -29.18
C GLY A 117 25.04 -32.27 -28.71
N ILE A 118 25.48 -31.96 -27.48
CA ILE A 118 26.67 -32.59 -26.87
C ILE A 118 26.53 -34.12 -26.80
N ASN A 119 25.33 -34.61 -26.46
CA ASN A 119 25.10 -36.05 -26.37
C ASN A 119 25.21 -36.75 -27.73
N ASN A 120 24.78 -36.07 -28.80
CA ASN A 120 24.95 -36.57 -30.16
C ASN A 120 26.43 -36.55 -30.58
N ASP A 121 27.16 -35.46 -30.31
CA ASP A 121 28.60 -35.38 -30.56
C ASP A 121 29.37 -36.50 -29.84
N ILE A 122 29.00 -36.82 -28.59
CA ILE A 122 29.59 -37.92 -27.82
C ILE A 122 29.31 -39.28 -28.47
N LYS A 123 28.11 -39.50 -29.02
CA LYS A 123 27.78 -40.75 -29.72
C LYS A 123 28.61 -40.89 -30.99
N ASP A 124 28.73 -39.81 -31.76
CA ASP A 124 29.51 -39.82 -33.00
C ASP A 124 31.00 -40.05 -32.72
N LEU A 125 31.55 -39.42 -31.67
CA LEU A 125 32.91 -39.66 -31.21
C LEU A 125 33.12 -41.12 -30.79
N LYS A 126 32.17 -41.74 -30.08
CA LYS A 126 32.26 -43.16 -29.72
C LYS A 126 32.28 -44.07 -30.94
N LEU A 127 31.43 -43.80 -31.94
CA LEU A 127 31.41 -44.55 -33.19
C LEU A 127 32.74 -44.40 -33.95
N GLY A 128 33.24 -43.18 -34.07
CA GLY A 128 34.54 -42.89 -34.69
C GLY A 128 35.69 -43.58 -33.98
N GLN A 129 35.70 -43.59 -32.64
CA GLN A 129 36.70 -44.30 -31.84
C GLN A 129 36.67 -45.81 -32.09
N HIS A 130 35.48 -46.43 -32.14
CA HIS A 130 35.34 -47.86 -32.44
C HIS A 130 35.84 -48.20 -33.85
N PHE A 131 35.53 -47.36 -34.83
CA PHE A 131 36.00 -47.53 -36.20
C PHE A 131 37.52 -47.42 -36.32
N LEU A 132 38.12 -46.39 -35.73
CA LEU A 132 39.57 -46.20 -35.71
C LEU A 132 40.28 -47.36 -35.01
N LYS A 133 39.72 -47.86 -33.90
CA LYS A 133 40.27 -49.03 -33.22
C LYS A 133 40.32 -50.25 -34.14
N GLY A 134 39.23 -50.53 -34.87
CA GLY A 134 39.22 -51.64 -35.84
C GLY A 134 40.26 -51.51 -36.95
N GLN A 135 40.47 -50.28 -37.47
CA GLN A 135 41.54 -50.06 -38.45
C GLN A 135 42.95 -50.22 -37.86
N VAL A 136 43.17 -49.78 -36.63
CA VAL A 136 44.45 -49.97 -35.94
C VAL A 136 44.72 -51.45 -35.74
N ASP A 137 43.73 -52.23 -35.30
CA ASP A 137 43.85 -53.67 -35.10
C ASP A 137 44.19 -54.37 -36.45
N GLU A 138 43.53 -54.01 -37.55
CA GLU A 138 43.82 -54.57 -38.88
C GLU A 138 45.24 -54.23 -39.38
N VAL A 139 45.68 -52.97 -39.21
CA VAL A 139 47.04 -52.56 -39.58
C VAL A 139 48.08 -53.30 -38.73
N HIS A 140 47.80 -53.50 -37.45
CA HIS A 140 48.66 -54.24 -36.54
C HIS A 140 48.83 -55.70 -36.98
N GLU A 141 47.73 -56.40 -37.28
CA GLU A 141 47.76 -57.78 -37.79
C GLU A 141 48.57 -57.90 -39.09
N ARG A 142 48.39 -56.95 -40.03
CA ARG A 142 49.17 -56.93 -41.28
C ARG A 142 50.65 -56.69 -41.02
N TYR A 143 50.98 -55.78 -40.10
CA TYR A 143 52.37 -55.50 -39.74
C TYR A 143 53.06 -56.73 -39.12
N GLU A 144 52.40 -57.40 -38.17
CA GLU A 144 52.90 -58.64 -37.58
C GLU A 144 53.10 -59.74 -38.64
N SER A 145 52.13 -59.91 -39.55
CA SER A 145 52.24 -60.89 -40.64
C SER A 145 53.42 -60.59 -41.57
N VAL A 146 53.68 -59.32 -41.91
CA VAL A 146 54.82 -58.94 -42.76
C VAL A 146 56.14 -59.19 -42.01
N GLY A 147 56.23 -58.80 -40.74
CA GLY A 147 57.40 -59.05 -39.90
C GLY A 147 57.77 -60.54 -39.86
N ALA A 148 56.78 -61.41 -39.69
CA ALA A 148 56.98 -62.87 -39.66
C ALA A 148 57.46 -63.47 -41.00
N THR A 149 57.26 -62.79 -42.12
CA THR A 149 57.75 -63.22 -43.45
C THR A 149 59.14 -62.68 -43.82
N VAL A 150 59.67 -61.73 -43.06
CA VAL A 150 60.94 -61.04 -43.36
C VAL A 150 62.09 -61.53 -42.45
N GLU A 151 61.79 -62.28 -41.39
CA GLU A 151 62.74 -63.07 -40.58
C GLU A 151 62.96 -64.49 -41.14
#